data_AF-A0A7T8GWD0-F1
#
_entry.id   AF-A0A7T8GWD0-F1
#
_cell.length_a   1.000
_cell.length_b   1.000
_cell.length_c   1.000
_cell.angle_alpha   90.00
_cell.angle_beta   90.00
_cell.angle_gamma   90.00
#
_symmetry.space_group_name_H-M   'P 1'
#
loop_
_entity.id
_entity.type
_entity.pdbx_description
1 polymer ?
#
loop_
_entity_poly.entity_id
_entity_poly.type
_entity_poly.pdbx_seq_one_letter_code
_entity_poly.pdbx_strand_id
1 'polypeptide(L)' 'VEEELSARVRASEERRSIVSKYERGRAEGVVIDAWEDPEYEIFHIADRYGFL' A
#
# COMPACT_ATOMS: atom_id res chain seq x y z
N VAL A 1 -24.37 -19.44 -1.86
CA VAL A 1 -24.92 -18.34 -1.03
C VAL A 1 -24.09 -18.12 0.23
N GLU A 2 -23.89 -19.12 1.08
CA GLU A 2 -23.02 -18.99 2.28
C GLU A 2 -21.55 -18.74 1.96
N GLU A 3 -21.00 -19.41 0.94
CA GLU A 3 -19.63 -19.20 0.49
C GLU A 3 -19.39 -17.76 0.01
N GLU A 4 -20.35 -17.19 -0.73
CA GLU A 4 -20.28 -15.82 -1.24
C GLU A 4 -20.36 -14.80 -0.10
N LEU A 5 -21.21 -15.05 0.90
CA LEU A 5 -21.28 -14.25 2.12
C LEU A 5 -19.96 -14.32 2.91
N SER A 6 -19.37 -15.51 3.05
CA SER A 6 -18.06 -15.71 3.68
C SER A 6 -16.94 -14.96 2.95
N ALA A 7 -16.94 -15.01 1.62
CA ALA A 7 -15.98 -14.27 0.79
C ALA A 7 -16.14 -12.75 0.95
N ARG A 8 -17.38 -12.25 1.01
CA ARG A 8 -17.67 -10.82 1.24
C ARG A 8 -17.21 -10.34 2.61
N VAL A 9 -17.37 -11.16 3.65
CA VAL A 9 -16.90 -10.84 5.01
C VAL A 9 -15.38 -10.75 5.04
N ARG A 10 -14.67 -11.74 4.50
CA ARG A 10 -13.19 -11.73 4.40
C ARG A 10 -12.67 -10.53 3.63
N ALA A 11 -13.27 -10.24 2.47
CA ALA A 11 -12.91 -9.06 1.67
C ALA A 11 -13.20 -7.72 2.38
N SER A 12 -14.18 -7.68 3.29
CA SER A 12 -14.44 -6.51 4.12
C SER A 12 -13.36 -6.31 5.17
N GLU A 13 -12.94 -7.38 5.84
CA GLU A 13 -11.89 -7.37 6.87
C GLU A 13 -10.54 -6.97 6.27
N GLU A 14 -10.18 -7.56 5.13
CA GLU A 14 -8.96 -7.22 4.39
C GLU A 14 -8.94 -5.73 4.00
N ARG A 15 -10.03 -5.23 3.38
CA ARG A 15 -10.14 -3.81 3.03
C ARG A 15 -10.03 -2.91 4.25
N ARG A 16 -10.66 -3.28 5.37
CA ARG A 16 -10.60 -2.50 6.61
C ARG A 16 -9.19 -2.41 7.17
N SER A 17 -8.42 -3.50 7.10
CA SER A 17 -7.01 -3.51 7.52
C SER A 17 -6.14 -2.58 6.66
N ILE A 18 -6.38 -2.58 5.35
CA ILE A 18 -5.68 -1.74 4.37
C ILE A 18 -6.02 -0.26 4.62
N VAL A 19 -7.31 0.08 4.72
CA VAL A 19 -7.75 1.47 4.96
C VAL A 19 -7.24 2.00 6.29
N SER A 20 -7.23 1.18 7.34
CA SER A 20 -6.69 1.55 8.66
C SER A 20 -5.19 1.89 8.62
N LYS A 21 -4.40 1.31 7.71
CA LYS A 21 -3.00 1.73 7.50
C LYS A 21 -2.94 3.18 6.96
N TYR A 22 -3.80 3.53 5.99
CA TYR A 22 -3.84 4.88 5.41
C TYR A 22 -4.40 5.94 6.38
N GLU A 23 -5.42 5.61 7.17
CA GLU A 23 -5.99 6.53 8.17
C GLU A 23 -4.96 6.98 9.23
N ARG A 24 -4.01 6.11 9.57
CA ARG A 24 -2.94 6.42 10.54
C ARG A 24 -1.85 7.34 9.97
N GLY A 25 -1.72 7.45 8.65
CA GLY A 25 -0.70 8.26 7.98
C GLY A 25 0.75 7.86 8.33
N ARG A 26 1.71 8.73 7.99
CA ARG A 26 3.12 8.60 8.40
C ARG A 26 3.31 9.15 9.83
N ALA A 27 2.71 8.49 10.82
CA ALA A 27 2.93 8.84 12.22
C ALA A 27 4.37 8.48 12.66
N GLU A 28 4.93 9.25 13.61
CA GLU A 28 6.26 8.98 14.18
C GLU A 28 6.31 7.55 14.77
N GLY A 29 7.22 6.72 14.25
CA GLY A 29 7.42 5.34 14.71
C GLY A 29 6.69 4.26 13.91
N VAL A 30 5.97 4.59 12.83
CA VAL A 30 5.46 3.58 11.90
C VAL A 30 6.61 3.01 11.08
N VAL A 31 6.80 1.69 11.16
CA VAL A 31 7.72 0.97 10.26
C VAL A 31 7.02 0.83 8.91
N ILE A 32 7.45 1.63 7.95
CA ILE A 32 7.04 1.52 6.55
C ILE A 32 8.11 0.67 5.87
N ASP A 33 7.72 -0.47 5.29
CA ASP A 33 8.66 -1.24 4.49
C ASP A 33 9.09 -0.40 3.29
N ALA A 34 10.35 -0.51 2.89
CA ALA A 34 10.89 0.33 1.82
C ALA A 34 10.01 0.32 0.55
N TRP A 35 9.47 -0.84 0.16
CA TRP A 35 8.58 -0.95 -1.00
C TRP A 35 7.17 -0.34 -0.82
N GLU A 36 6.73 -0.09 0.42
CA GLU A 36 5.47 0.61 0.73
C GLU A 36 5.65 2.15 0.73
N ASP A 37 6.89 2.65 0.68
CA ASP A 37 7.16 4.09 0.65
C ASP A 37 7.09 4.62 -0.80
N PRO A 38 6.19 5.58 -1.12
CA PRO A 38 6.12 6.19 -2.45
C PRO A 38 7.37 7.00 -2.84
N GLU A 39 8.23 7.36 -1.89
CA GLU A 39 9.53 8.00 -2.12
C GLU A 39 10.65 6.95 -2.34
N TYR A 40 10.35 5.65 -2.17
CA TYR A 40 11.31 4.59 -2.43
C TYR A 40 11.42 4.30 -3.92
N GLU A 41 12.39 4.97 -4.52
CA GLU A 41 12.67 4.88 -5.94
C GLU A 41 13.89 3.98 -6.17
N ILE A 42 13.67 2.74 -6.63
CA ILE A 42 14.77 1.78 -6.87
C ILE A 42 15.56 2.15 -8.15
N PHE A 43 14.94 2.84 -9.10
CA PHE A 43 15.56 3.18 -10.38
C PHE A 43 15.19 4.59 -10.83
N HIS A 44 16.05 5.56 -10.52
CA HIS A 44 16.16 6.81 -11.27
C HIS A 44 17.42 6.75 -12.14
N ILE A 45 17.43 5.87 -13.14
CA ILE A 45 18.33 6.09 -14.28
C ILE A 45 17.60 7.11 -15.13
N ALA A 46 17.82 8.40 -14.84
CA ALA A 46 17.61 9.42 -15.84
C ALA A 46 18.42 8.96 -17.06
N ASP A 47 17.75 8.72 -18.20
CA ASP A 47 18.46 8.55 -19.45
C ASP A 47 19.44 9.73 -19.57
N ARG A 48 20.66 9.49 -20.06
CA ARG A 48 21.73 10.50 -20.13
C ARG A 48 21.27 11.79 -20.83
N TYR A 49 20.18 11.72 -21.59
CA TYR A 49 19.56 12.82 -22.33
C TYR A 49 18.22 13.32 -21.77
N GLY A 50 17.74 12.82 -20.62
CA GLY A 50 16.66 13.45 -19.86
C GLY A 50 15.31 13.49 -20.58
N PHE A 51 14.89 12.41 -21.24
CA PHE A 51 13.54 12.29 -21.76
C PHE A 51 12.69 11.39 -20.85
N LEU A 52 12.09 12.00 -19.83
CA LEU A 52 10.76 11.63 -19.33
C LEU A 52 9.73 12.53 -20.03
#